data_AF-A0A067D071-F1
#
_entry.id   AF-A0A067D071-F1
#
_cell.length_a   1.000
_cell.length_b   1.000
_cell.length_c   1.000
_cell.angle_alpha   90.00
_cell.angle_beta   90.00
_cell.angle_gamma   90.00
#
_symmetry.space_group_name_H-M   'P 1'
#
loop_
_entity.id
_entity.type
_entity.pdbx_description
1 polymer ?
#
loop_
_entity_poly.entity_id
_entity_poly.type
_entity_poly.pdbx_seq_one_letter_code
_entity_poly.pdbx_strand_id
1 'polypeptide(L)'
;LGYRVTTLHGGKSQEQREISLEGFRTKRYNVLVATDVAGRGIDIPDVAHVINYDMPGNIEMYTHRIGRTGRAGKTGVATTFLTFHDTDVFYDLKQMLIQSNSPVPPELAKHEASKFKPGTIPDRPPRRNDTVFAH
;
A
#
# COMPACT_ATOMS: atom_id res chain seq x y z
N LEU A 1 14.38 -12.35 -17.58
CA LEU A 1 13.79 -11.00 -17.53
C LEU A 1 14.91 -9.98 -17.45
N GLY A 2 14.87 -8.90 -18.26
CA GLY A 2 15.96 -7.93 -18.44
C GLY A 2 15.75 -6.58 -17.75
N TYR A 3 15.27 -6.57 -16.50
CA TYR A 3 15.03 -5.32 -15.76
C TYR A 3 16.28 -4.83 -15.03
N ARG A 4 16.46 -3.50 -14.95
CA ARG A 4 17.55 -2.87 -14.20
C ARG A 4 17.02 -2.45 -12.84
N VAL A 5 17.29 -3.28 -11.85
CA VAL A 5 16.71 -3.17 -10.50
C VAL A 5 17.75 -2.69 -9.52
N THR A 6 17.33 -1.86 -8.56
CA THR A 6 18.08 -1.60 -7.33
C THR A 6 17.19 -1.77 -6.11
N THR A 7 17.81 -1.85 -4.94
CA THR A 7 17.14 -2.14 -3.67
C THR A 7 17.45 -1.11 -2.61
N LEU A 8 16.49 -0.89 -1.70
CA LEU A 8 16.61 0.06 -0.60
C LEU A 8 15.99 -0.54 0.67
N HIS A 9 16.84 -0.96 1.61
CA HIS A 9 16.44 -1.67 2.83
C HIS A 9 17.40 -1.36 3.99
N GLY A 10 17.02 -1.77 5.21
CA GLY A 10 17.75 -1.47 6.46
C GLY A 10 19.22 -1.90 6.44
N GLY A 11 19.53 -3.04 5.80
CA GLY A 11 20.88 -3.58 5.67
C GLY A 11 21.83 -2.83 4.73
N LYS A 12 21.39 -1.77 4.02
CA LYS A 12 22.29 -0.92 3.22
C LYS A 12 22.83 0.25 4.02
N SER A 13 24.12 0.56 3.83
CA SER A 13 24.73 1.78 4.34
C SER A 13 24.09 3.03 3.72
N GLN A 14 24.24 4.20 4.35
CA GLN A 14 23.71 5.45 3.84
C GLN A 14 24.23 5.77 2.42
N GLU A 15 25.54 5.62 2.21
CA GLU A 15 26.18 5.78 0.89
C GLU A 15 25.59 4.85 -0.17
N GLN A 16 25.38 3.57 0.17
CA GLN A 16 24.76 2.61 -0.76
C GLN A 16 23.31 2.98 -1.11
N ARG A 17 22.57 3.56 -0.15
CA ARG A 17 21.20 4.07 -0.39
C ARG A 17 21.25 5.24 -1.37
N GLU A 18 22.15 6.18 -1.18
CA GLU A 18 22.34 7.36 -2.05
C GLU A 18 22.71 6.94 -3.48
N ILE A 19 23.67 6.02 -3.64
CA ILE A 19 24.06 5.48 -4.96
C ILE A 19 22.86 4.80 -5.64
N SER A 20 22.06 4.04 -4.89
CA SER A 20 20.88 3.34 -5.43
C SER A 20 19.81 4.32 -5.91
N LEU A 21 19.55 5.36 -5.11
CA LEU A 21 18.60 6.43 -5.44
C LEU A 21 19.04 7.25 -6.63
N GLU A 22 20.32 7.62 -6.68
CA GLU A 22 20.87 8.39 -7.79
C GLU A 22 20.80 7.60 -9.09
N GLY A 23 21.14 6.30 -9.05
CA GLY A 23 20.96 5.41 -10.19
C GLY A 23 19.48 5.30 -10.62
N PHE A 24 18.54 5.34 -9.70
CA PHE A 24 17.11 5.32 -10.03
C PHE A 24 16.65 6.64 -10.66
N ARG A 25 17.04 7.79 -10.09
CA ARG A 25 16.71 9.14 -10.62
C ARG A 25 17.28 9.38 -12.02
N THR A 26 18.52 8.93 -12.25
CA THR A 26 19.21 9.02 -13.56
C THR A 26 18.77 7.95 -14.56
N LYS A 27 17.74 7.14 -14.23
CA LYS A 27 17.21 6.04 -15.06
C LYS A 27 18.24 4.96 -15.39
N ARG A 28 19.33 4.84 -14.62
CA ARG A 28 20.24 3.68 -14.63
C ARG A 28 19.51 2.43 -14.14
N TYR A 29 18.63 2.60 -13.14
CA TYR A 29 17.65 1.61 -12.72
C TYR A 29 16.25 2.10 -13.08
N ASN A 30 15.39 1.20 -13.54
CA ASN A 30 13.99 1.49 -13.82
C ASN A 30 13.04 0.86 -12.80
N VAL A 31 13.57 0.05 -11.87
CA VAL A 31 12.81 -0.53 -10.76
C VAL A 31 13.59 -0.31 -9.46
N LEU A 32 12.89 0.17 -8.44
CA LEU A 32 13.39 0.32 -7.08
C LEU A 32 12.53 -0.54 -6.15
N VAL A 33 13.12 -1.54 -5.51
CA VAL A 33 12.45 -2.38 -4.51
C VAL A 33 12.85 -1.90 -3.12
N ALA A 34 11.87 -1.63 -2.26
CA ALA A 34 12.14 -1.05 -0.94
C ALA A 34 11.24 -1.61 0.17
N THR A 35 11.76 -1.57 1.41
CA THR A 35 11.01 -1.82 2.65
C THR A 35 10.76 -0.50 3.39
N ASP A 36 9.69 -0.42 4.19
CA ASP A 36 9.31 0.81 4.92
C ASP A 36 10.41 1.41 5.80
N VAL A 37 11.25 0.56 6.42
CA VAL A 37 12.35 0.97 7.30
C VAL A 37 13.34 1.91 6.60
N ALA A 38 13.46 1.79 5.28
CA ALA A 38 14.47 2.49 4.54
C ALA A 38 13.96 3.79 3.89
N GLY A 39 12.64 4.04 3.89
CA GLY A 39 12.05 5.25 3.30
C GLY A 39 12.02 6.50 4.20
N ARG A 40 12.27 6.37 5.52
CA ARG A 40 12.24 7.53 6.42
C ARG A 40 13.42 8.47 6.13
N GLY A 41 13.13 9.71 5.78
CA GLY A 41 14.13 10.72 5.40
C GLY A 41 14.63 10.62 3.96
N ILE A 42 14.07 9.71 3.14
CA ILE A 42 14.46 9.55 1.75
C ILE A 42 13.31 10.03 0.85
N ASP A 43 13.54 11.13 0.13
CA ASP A 43 12.58 11.61 -0.85
C ASP A 43 12.79 10.91 -2.21
N ILE A 44 11.78 10.14 -2.60
CA ILE A 44 11.64 9.53 -3.92
C ILE A 44 10.44 10.18 -4.62
N PRO A 45 10.59 11.39 -5.17
CA PRO A 45 9.50 12.03 -5.89
C PRO A 45 9.42 11.51 -7.33
N ASP A 46 8.22 11.55 -7.90
CA ASP A 46 7.97 11.46 -9.35
C ASP A 46 8.12 10.06 -9.98
N VAL A 47 7.63 9.02 -9.30
CA VAL A 47 7.50 7.69 -9.92
C VAL A 47 6.21 7.57 -10.73
N ALA A 48 6.25 6.86 -11.87
CA ALA A 48 5.06 6.64 -12.70
C ALA A 48 4.09 5.60 -12.09
N HIS A 49 4.62 4.63 -11.35
CA HIS A 49 3.85 3.52 -10.78
C HIS A 49 4.43 3.11 -9.44
N VAL A 50 3.57 3.06 -8.42
CA VAL A 50 3.85 2.44 -7.13
C VAL A 50 3.20 1.06 -7.07
N ILE A 51 3.98 0.04 -6.73
CA ILE A 51 3.46 -1.31 -6.49
C ILE A 51 3.68 -1.66 -5.03
N ASN A 52 2.59 -1.78 -4.27
CA ASN A 52 2.61 -2.38 -2.95
C ASN A 52 2.54 -3.90 -3.13
N TYR A 53 3.71 -4.54 -3.10
CA TYR A 53 3.78 -6.01 -3.14
C TYR A 53 3.15 -6.61 -1.88
N ASP A 54 3.46 -6.03 -0.72
CA ASP A 54 2.78 -6.28 0.55
C ASP A 54 2.03 -5.02 0.98
N MET A 55 0.78 -5.20 1.45
CA MET A 55 -0.01 -4.11 2.01
C MET A 55 0.67 -3.54 3.27
N PRO A 56 0.78 -2.21 3.40
CA PRO A 56 1.29 -1.62 4.64
C PRO A 56 0.36 -1.89 5.81
N GLY A 57 0.92 -2.00 7.01
CA GLY A 57 0.14 -2.33 8.22
C GLY A 57 -0.88 -1.27 8.66
N ASN A 58 -0.93 -0.10 8.03
CA ASN A 58 -1.99 0.89 8.23
C ASN A 58 -2.16 1.80 6.99
N ILE A 59 -3.27 2.53 6.98
CA ILE A 59 -3.68 3.36 5.83
C ILE A 59 -2.79 4.60 5.65
N GLU A 60 -2.21 5.12 6.72
CA GLU A 60 -1.30 6.27 6.67
C GLU A 60 -0.01 5.91 5.91
N MET A 61 0.56 4.73 6.20
CA MET A 61 1.72 4.21 5.49
C MET A 61 1.40 3.89 4.02
N TYR A 62 0.22 3.34 3.74
CA TYR A 62 -0.28 3.19 2.37
C TYR A 62 -0.31 4.54 1.63
N THR A 63 -0.89 5.56 2.25
CA THR A 63 -1.01 6.91 1.67
C THR A 63 0.38 7.50 1.38
N HIS A 64 1.33 7.36 2.30
CA HIS A 64 2.71 7.79 2.09
C HIS A 64 3.43 7.07 0.96
N ARG A 65 3.16 5.77 0.76
CA ARG A 65 3.73 4.99 -0.34
C ARG A 65 3.15 5.42 -1.68
N ILE A 66 1.83 5.51 -1.81
CA ILE A 66 1.20 5.90 -3.09
C ILE A 66 1.43 7.38 -3.41
N GLY A 67 1.66 8.24 -2.41
CA GLY A 67 2.03 9.65 -2.59
C GLY A 67 3.39 9.89 -3.25
N ARG A 68 4.10 8.83 -3.68
CA ARG A 68 5.31 8.90 -4.50
C ARG A 68 4.99 9.06 -5.99
N THR A 69 3.77 8.73 -6.41
CA THR A 69 3.29 8.95 -7.77
C THR A 69 2.30 10.12 -7.86
N GLY A 70 1.93 10.53 -9.08
CA GLY A 70 0.83 11.47 -9.32
C GLY A 70 1.06 12.91 -8.82
N ARG A 71 2.30 13.38 -8.75
CA ARG A 71 2.64 14.74 -8.30
C ARG A 71 2.65 15.76 -9.45
N ALA A 72 2.49 17.04 -9.11
CA ALA A 72 2.63 18.18 -10.03
C ALA A 72 1.75 18.08 -11.31
N GLY A 73 0.50 17.63 -11.14
CA GLY A 73 -0.47 17.50 -12.24
C GLY A 73 -0.26 16.29 -13.14
N LYS A 74 0.73 15.43 -12.87
CA LYS A 74 0.92 14.17 -13.59
C LYS A 74 -0.04 13.10 -13.08
N THR A 75 -0.46 12.20 -13.96
CA THR A 75 -1.16 10.98 -13.56
C THR A 75 -0.17 9.97 -13.00
N GLY A 76 -0.63 9.19 -12.02
CA GLY A 76 0.15 8.16 -11.35
C GLY A 76 -0.70 6.92 -11.12
N VAL A 77 -0.06 5.75 -11.15
CA VAL A 77 -0.74 4.48 -10.86
C VAL A 77 -0.24 3.92 -9.54
N ALA A 78 -1.16 3.44 -8.72
CA ALA A 78 -0.83 2.62 -7.56
C ALA A 78 -1.53 1.27 -7.71
N THR A 79 -0.77 0.19 -7.61
CA THR A 79 -1.31 -1.18 -7.57
C THR A 79 -0.92 -1.81 -6.25
N THR A 80 -1.86 -2.48 -5.61
CA THR A 80 -1.64 -3.10 -4.31
C THR A 80 -2.15 -4.52 -4.34
N PHE A 81 -1.30 -5.45 -3.92
CA PHE A 81 -1.73 -6.81 -3.67
C PHE A 81 -2.30 -6.88 -2.25
N LEU A 82 -3.45 -7.52 -2.13
CA LEU A 82 -4.15 -7.73 -0.87
C LEU A 82 -4.28 -9.22 -0.64
N THR A 83 -4.11 -9.62 0.61
CA THR A 83 -4.31 -10.98 1.10
C THR A 83 -5.31 -10.97 2.25
N PHE A 84 -5.73 -12.16 2.71
CA PHE A 84 -6.58 -12.27 3.90
C PHE A 84 -5.87 -11.89 5.21
N HIS A 85 -4.56 -11.63 5.20
CA HIS A 85 -3.83 -11.11 6.36
C HIS A 85 -3.96 -9.59 6.51
N ASP A 86 -4.47 -8.89 5.49
CA ASP A 86 -4.51 -7.43 5.44
C ASP A 86 -5.87 -6.85 5.86
N THR A 87 -6.72 -7.68 6.47
CA THR A 87 -8.13 -7.33 6.78
C THR A 87 -8.27 -6.11 7.67
N ASP A 88 -7.29 -5.86 8.54
CA ASP A 88 -7.28 -4.71 9.44
C ASP A 88 -7.23 -3.38 8.70
N VAL A 89 -6.83 -3.35 7.42
CA VAL A 89 -6.77 -2.11 6.63
C VAL A 89 -7.92 -2.02 5.61
N PHE A 90 -8.73 -3.08 5.45
CA PHE A 90 -9.74 -3.15 4.39
C PHE A 90 -10.80 -2.05 4.49
N TYR A 91 -11.28 -1.76 5.70
CA TYR A 91 -12.25 -0.70 5.92
C TYR A 91 -11.68 0.66 5.50
N ASP A 92 -10.52 1.04 6.03
CA ASP A 92 -9.92 2.33 5.77
C ASP A 92 -9.48 2.47 4.30
N LEU A 93 -8.96 1.40 3.69
CA LEU A 93 -8.64 1.36 2.27
C LEU A 93 -9.87 1.61 1.40
N LYS A 94 -10.99 0.93 1.70
CA LYS A 94 -12.26 1.15 0.99
C LYS A 94 -12.73 2.59 1.13
N GLN A 95 -12.72 3.15 2.35
CA GLN A 95 -13.13 4.54 2.57
C GLN A 95 -12.25 5.52 1.78
N MET A 96 -10.94 5.31 1.79
CA MET A 96 -9.98 6.15 1.06
C MET A 96 -10.18 6.06 -0.47
N LEU A 97 -10.49 4.88 -1.02
CA LEU A 97 -10.80 4.73 -2.46
C LEU A 97 -12.09 5.48 -2.82
N ILE A 98 -13.13 5.41 -2.00
CA ILE A 98 -14.38 6.17 -2.20
C ILE A 98 -14.11 7.68 -2.16
N GLN A 99 -13.39 8.16 -1.13
CA GLN A 99 -13.09 9.58 -0.94
C GLN A 99 -12.23 10.15 -2.07
N SER A 100 -11.34 9.35 -2.64
CA SER A 100 -10.50 9.73 -3.78
C SER A 100 -11.18 9.54 -5.14
N ASN A 101 -12.46 9.14 -5.16
CA ASN A 101 -13.22 8.80 -6.37
C ASN A 101 -12.51 7.74 -7.25
N SER A 102 -11.77 6.84 -6.60
CA SER A 102 -11.11 5.71 -7.24
C SER A 102 -12.03 4.49 -7.29
N PRO A 103 -11.91 3.63 -8.30
CA PRO A 103 -12.69 2.39 -8.36
C PRO A 103 -12.43 1.52 -7.12
N VAL A 104 -13.50 1.11 -6.46
CA VAL A 104 -13.43 0.14 -5.35
C VAL A 104 -13.61 -1.26 -5.94
N PRO A 105 -12.62 -2.17 -5.79
CA PRO A 105 -12.78 -3.56 -6.23
C PRO A 105 -14.01 -4.21 -5.58
N PRO A 106 -14.89 -4.90 -6.34
CA PRO A 106 -16.08 -5.54 -5.79
C PRO A 106 -15.78 -6.52 -4.65
N GLU A 107 -14.65 -7.21 -4.72
CA GLU A 107 -14.17 -8.16 -3.72
C GLU A 107 -13.91 -7.44 -2.39
N LEU A 108 -13.20 -6.32 -2.43
CA LEU A 108 -12.97 -5.46 -1.26
C LEU A 108 -14.28 -4.89 -0.74
N ALA A 109 -15.14 -4.37 -1.63
CA ALA A 109 -16.40 -3.73 -1.25
C ALA A 109 -17.36 -4.64 -0.49
N LYS A 110 -17.40 -5.93 -0.87
CA LYS A 110 -18.27 -6.97 -0.29
C LYS A 110 -17.69 -7.65 0.95
N HIS A 111 -16.37 -7.61 1.14
CA HIS A 111 -15.70 -8.30 2.24
C HIS A 111 -16.17 -7.79 3.61
N GLU A 112 -16.39 -8.68 4.58
CA GLU A 112 -16.92 -8.34 5.92
C GLU A 112 -16.02 -7.32 6.65
N ALA A 113 -14.70 -7.53 6.63
CA ALA A 113 -13.73 -6.61 7.24
C ALA A 113 -13.72 -5.20 6.64
N SER A 114 -14.37 -4.97 5.48
CA SER A 114 -14.50 -3.64 4.88
C SER A 114 -15.74 -2.86 5.34
N LYS A 115 -16.63 -3.49 6.11
CA LYS A 115 -17.94 -2.91 6.49
C LYS A 115 -17.87 -2.08 7.75
N PHE A 116 -17.01 -2.47 8.69
CA PHE A 116 -16.88 -1.84 10.00
C PHE A 116 -15.43 -1.47 10.26
N LYS A 117 -15.22 -0.37 10.99
CA LYS A 117 -13.88 0.05 11.37
C LYS A 117 -13.29 -0.98 12.36
N PRO A 118 -12.04 -1.45 12.17
CA PRO A 118 -11.39 -2.35 13.11
C PRO A 118 -11.43 -1.80 14.54
N GLY A 119 -11.73 -2.67 15.51
CA GLY A 119 -11.83 -2.28 16.92
C GLY A 119 -13.14 -1.59 17.33
N THR A 120 -14.09 -1.40 16.42
CA THR A 120 -15.47 -0.99 16.80
C THR A 120 -16.30 -2.21 17.16
N ILE A 121 -16.95 -2.17 18.33
CA ILE A 121 -17.97 -3.18 18.69
C ILE A 121 -19.17 -2.91 17.77
N PRO A 122 -19.65 -3.89 16.98
CA PRO A 122 -20.86 -3.70 16.20
C PRO A 122 -22.00 -3.36 17.15
N ASP A 123 -22.67 -2.24 16.91
CA ASP A 123 -23.81 -1.73 17.69
C ASP A 123 -25.03 -2.68 17.65
N ARG A 124 -24.94 -3.78 16.91
CA ARG A 124 -25.97 -4.79 16.75
C ARG A 124 -25.40 -6.17 17.07
N PRO A 125 -26.03 -6.95 17.96
CA PRO A 125 -25.65 -8.34 18.15
C PRO A 125 -25.76 -9.10 16.82
N PRO A 126 -24.86 -10.07 16.55
CA PRO A 126 -24.93 -10.89 15.34
C PRO A 126 -26.33 -11.48 15.25
N ARG A 127 -26.94 -11.42 14.06
CA ARG A 127 -28.27 -12.02 13.87
C ARG A 127 -28.08 -13.53 14.03
N ARG A 128 -29.04 -14.20 14.65
CA ARG A 128 -29.04 -15.65 14.94
C ARG A 128 -28.69 -16.56 13.74
N ASN A 129 -28.73 -16.05 12.51
CA ASN A 129 -28.34 -16.79 11.30
C ASN A 129 -26.83 -16.69 10.96
N ASP A 130 -26.06 -15.86 11.65
CA ASP A 130 -24.61 -15.69 11.45
C ASP A 130 -23.79 -16.56 12.42
N THR A 131 -24.45 -17.25 13.36
CA THR A 131 -23.82 -18.17 14.31
C THR A 131 -23.82 -19.58 13.72
N VAL A 132 -22.78 -19.93 12.99
CA VAL A 132 -22.49 -21.35 12.71
C VAL A 132 -21.91 -21.92 14.00
N PHE A 133 -22.74 -22.61 14.79
CA PHE A 133 -22.23 -23.46 15.86
C PHE A 133 -21.40 -24.56 15.19
N ALA A 134 -20.08 -24.55 15.40
CA ALA A 134 -19.26 -25.73 15.21
C ALA A 134 -19.39 -26.58 16.49
N HIS A 135 -19.79 -27.83 16.31
CA HIS A 135 -19.68 -28.88 17.34
C HIS A 135 -18.21 -29.21 17.62
#